data_AF-A0A3D5X3E8-F1
#
_entry.id   AF-A0A3D5X3E8-F1
#
_cell.length_a   1.000
_cell.length_b   1.000
_cell.length_c   1.000
_cell.angle_alpha   90.00
_cell.angle_beta   90.00
_cell.angle_gamma   90.00
#
_symmetry.space_group_name_H-M   'P 1'
#
loop_
_entity.id
_entity.type
_entity.pdbx_description
1 polymer ?
#
loop_
_entity_poly.entity_id
_entity_poly.type
_entity_poly.pdbx_seq_one_letter_code
_entity_poly.pdbx_strand_id
1 'polypeptide(L)' 'LLAKLIKGAKLTIGTDEGTKEAVELLGAKHESTSHGEVTIDEQNLLFTTPCYMLDASIVDVANGAIAIVKEMIKFM' A
#
# COMPACT_ATOMS: atom_id res chain seq x y z
N LEU A 1 3.14 7.62 8.35
CA LEU A 1 4.56 7.67 8.77
C LEU A 1 5.50 7.56 7.57
N LEU A 2 5.44 6.48 6.81
CA LEU A 2 6.35 6.21 5.68
C LEU A 2 6.35 7.32 4.63
N ALA A 3 5.17 7.83 4.27
CA ALA A 3 5.04 8.93 3.30
C ALA A 3 5.87 10.19 3.65
N LYS A 4 6.06 10.46 4.95
CA LYS A 4 6.84 11.60 5.44
C LYS A 4 8.34 11.31 5.52
N LEU A 5 8.71 10.06 5.83
CA LEU A 5 10.10 9.68 6.09
C LEU A 5 10.86 9.31 4.82
N ILE A 6 10.18 8.68 3.86
CA ILE A 6 10.76 8.20 2.62
C ILE A 6 10.24 9.10 1.49
N LYS A 7 11.04 10.10 1.10
CA LYS A 7 10.65 11.06 0.05
C LYS A 7 10.43 10.33 -1.28
N GLY A 8 9.30 10.60 -1.93
CA GLY A 8 8.96 10.00 -3.21
C GLY A 8 8.54 8.54 -3.14
N ALA A 9 8.35 7.98 -1.94
CA ALA A 9 7.93 6.59 -1.77
C ALA A 9 6.64 6.30 -2.53
N LYS A 10 6.58 5.18 -3.22
CA LYS A 10 5.35 4.69 -3.86
C LYS A 10 4.63 3.75 -2.89
N LEU A 11 3.37 4.04 -2.57
CA LEU A 11 2.58 3.22 -1.65
C LEU A 11 1.09 3.32 -1.92
N THR A 12 0.31 2.42 -1.33
CA THR A 12 -1.15 2.47 -1.37
C THR A 12 -1.77 2.51 0.02
N ILE A 13 -2.89 3.21 0.13
CA ILE A 13 -3.83 3.12 1.25
C ILE A 13 -5.22 2.66 0.79
N GLY A 14 -5.39 2.29 -0.48
CA GLY A 14 -6.69 1.93 -1.06
C GLY A 14 -7.22 3.06 -1.93
N THR A 15 -8.43 3.54 -1.65
CA THR A 15 -9.13 4.53 -2.49
C THR A 15 -9.76 5.70 -1.72
N ASP A 16 -9.43 5.88 -0.44
CA ASP A 16 -9.91 7.03 0.31
C ASP A 16 -9.21 8.32 -0.15
N GLU A 17 -9.97 9.23 -0.75
CA GLU A 17 -9.41 10.45 -1.35
C GLU A 17 -8.77 11.38 -0.31
N GLY A 18 -9.35 11.52 0.88
CA GLY A 18 -8.78 12.37 1.93
C GLY A 18 -7.41 11.88 2.41
N THR A 19 -7.26 10.56 2.59
CA THR A 19 -5.99 9.96 2.99
C THR A 19 -4.99 9.98 1.83
N LYS A 20 -5.42 9.76 0.59
CA LYS A 20 -4.58 9.88 -0.60
C LYS A 20 -3.99 11.29 -0.71
N GLU A 21 -4.80 12.34 -0.60
CA GLU A 21 -4.33 13.73 -0.62
C GLU A 21 -3.30 13.98 0.48
N ALA A 22 -3.53 13.47 1.70
CA ALA A 22 -2.58 13.60 2.79
C ALA A 22 -1.25 12.87 2.51
N VAL A 23 -1.29 11.69 1.88
CA VAL A 23 -0.08 10.94 1.45
C VAL A 23 0.71 11.75 0.41
N GLU A 24 0.04 12.32 -0.57
CA GLU A 24 0.66 13.13 -1.62
C GLU A 24 1.26 14.44 -1.08
N LEU A 25 0.55 15.12 -0.18
CA LEU A 25 1.05 16.33 0.52
C LEU A 25 2.30 16.06 1.36
N LEU A 26 2.44 14.84 1.90
CA LEU A 26 3.63 14.43 2.64
C LEU A 26 4.82 14.07 1.75
N GLY A 27 4.64 14.05 0.42
CA GLY A 27 5.69 13.85 -0.57
C GLY A 27 5.87 12.42 -1.05
N ALA A 28 4.91 11.54 -0.79
CA ALA A 28 4.84 10.20 -1.37
C ALA A 28 3.92 10.17 -2.60
N LYS A 29 4.02 9.10 -3.39
CA LYS A 29 3.15 8.83 -4.53
C LYS A 29 2.15 7.76 -4.12
N HIS A 30 0.87 8.13 -4.07
CA HIS A 30 -0.18 7.18 -3.83
C HIS A 30 -0.53 6.40 -5.12
N GLU A 31 -0.68 5.10 -5.02
CA GLU A 31 -1.28 4.26 -6.06
C GLU A 31 -2.61 3.70 -5.54
N SER A 32 -3.70 3.93 -6.27
CA SER A 32 -5.00 3.39 -5.88
C SER A 32 -5.05 1.88 -6.14
N THR A 33 -5.49 1.13 -5.13
CA THR A 33 -5.59 -0.33 -5.19
C THR A 33 -6.89 -0.82 -4.56
N SER A 34 -7.29 -2.04 -4.90
CA SER A 34 -8.41 -2.77 -4.34
C SER A 34 -7.96 -3.87 -3.38
N HIS A 35 -8.88 -4.68 -2.87
CA HIS A 35 -8.58 -5.80 -1.99
C HIS A 35 -7.62 -6.81 -2.65
N GLY A 36 -6.62 -7.26 -1.89
CA GLY A 36 -5.66 -8.27 -2.36
C GLY A 36 -4.56 -7.73 -3.28
N GLU A 37 -4.62 -6.47 -3.70
CA GLU A 37 -3.60 -5.82 -4.50
C GLU A 37 -2.46 -5.25 -3.64
N VAL A 38 -1.26 -5.20 -4.22
CA VAL A 38 -0.04 -4.76 -3.54
C VAL A 38 0.66 -3.72 -4.39
N THR A 39 0.95 -2.56 -3.81
CA THR A 39 1.84 -1.57 -4.41
C THR A 39 3.26 -1.83 -3.93
N ILE A 40 4.18 -1.91 -4.89
CA ILE A 40 5.61 -2.16 -4.67
C ILE A 40 6.41 -0.92 -5.06
N ASP A 41 7.25 -0.46 -4.14
CA ASP A 41 8.33 0.49 -4.37
C ASP A 41 9.66 -0.26 -4.25
N GLU A 42 10.16 -0.72 -5.40
CA GLU A 42 11.38 -1.51 -5.50
C GLU A 42 12.62 -0.73 -5.05
N GLN A 43 12.64 0.60 -5.22
CA GLN A 43 13.79 1.43 -4.85
C GLN A 43 13.98 1.47 -3.34
N ASN A 44 12.87 1.45 -2.60
CA ASN A 44 12.86 1.53 -1.14
C ASN A 44 12.56 0.19 -0.45
N LEU A 45 12.41 -0.90 -1.23
CA LEU A 45 11.96 -2.23 -0.76
C LEU A 45 10.67 -2.13 0.09
N LEU A 46 9.75 -1.27 -0.32
CA LEU A 46 8.50 -1.02 0.38
C LEU A 46 7.34 -1.69 -0.34
N PHE A 47 6.60 -2.51 0.40
CA PHE A 47 5.42 -3.22 -0.08
C PHE A 47 4.24 -2.76 0.77
N THR A 48 3.10 -2.44 0.13
CA THR A 48 1.90 -1.95 0.83
C THR A 48 0.62 -2.52 0.23
N THR A 49 -0.37 -2.78 1.07
CA THR A 49 -1.71 -3.30 0.72
C THR A 49 -2.74 -2.61 1.61
N PRO A 50 -3.96 -2.29 1.12
CA PRO A 50 -4.89 -1.43 1.84
C PRO A 50 -5.64 -2.11 3.00
N CYS A 51 -5.91 -3.41 2.92
CA CYS A 51 -6.60 -4.18 3.96
C CYS A 51 -7.84 -3.45 4.52
N TYR A 52 -7.88 -3.17 5.83
CA TYR A 52 -9.01 -2.52 6.51
C TYR A 52 -9.22 -1.04 6.16
N MET A 53 -8.37 -0.45 5.32
CA MET A 53 -8.61 0.90 4.79
C MET A 53 -9.74 0.94 3.75
N LEU A 54 -10.15 -0.23 3.24
CA LEU A 54 -11.31 -0.42 2.38
C LEU A 54 -12.45 -1.12 3.16
N ASP A 55 -13.65 -1.15 2.60
CA ASP A 55 -14.77 -1.95 3.11
C ASP A 55 -14.50 -3.44 2.88
N ALA A 56 -13.67 -4.02 3.76
CA ALA A 56 -13.07 -5.35 3.58
C ALA A 56 -13.71 -6.38 4.51
N SER A 57 -13.99 -7.57 3.99
CA SER A 57 -14.23 -8.75 4.83
C SER A 57 -12.90 -9.27 5.41
N ILE A 58 -12.99 -10.14 6.42
CA ILE A 58 -11.80 -10.81 6.97
C ILE A 58 -11.05 -11.64 5.91
N VAL A 59 -11.76 -12.17 4.92
CA VAL A 59 -11.17 -12.95 3.83
C VAL A 59 -10.38 -12.03 2.90
N ASP A 60 -10.89 -10.84 2.60
CA ASP A 60 -10.19 -9.85 1.77
C ASP A 60 -8.89 -9.38 2.43
N VAL A 61 -8.93 -9.16 3.75
CA VAL A 61 -7.75 -8.81 4.53
C VAL A 61 -6.73 -9.94 4.52
N ALA A 62 -7.17 -11.20 4.71
CA ALA A 62 -6.29 -12.36 4.63
C ALA A 62 -5.63 -12.48 3.24
N ASN A 63 -6.39 -12.25 2.17
CA ASN A 63 -5.87 -12.24 0.81
C ASN A 63 -4.79 -11.17 0.61
N GLY A 64 -5.03 -9.94 1.07
CA GLY A 64 -4.03 -8.86 1.03
C GLY A 64 -2.76 -9.20 1.83
N ALA A 65 -2.91 -9.74 3.04
CA ALA A 65 -1.78 -10.14 3.89
C ALA A 65 -0.97 -11.30 3.26
N ILE A 66 -1.62 -12.24 2.60
CA ILE A 66 -0.93 -13.33 1.89
C ILE A 66 -0.23 -12.79 0.63
N ALA A 67 -0.89 -11.90 -0.12
CA ALA A 67 -0.35 -11.33 -1.34
C ALA A 67 0.93 -10.54 -1.08
N ILE A 68 0.94 -9.65 -0.08
CA ILE A 68 2.11 -8.84 0.24
C ILE A 68 3.32 -9.70 0.62
N VAL A 69 3.12 -10.76 1.43
CA VAL A 69 4.20 -11.69 1.80
C VAL A 69 4.72 -12.45 0.58
N LYS A 70 3.84 -12.88 -0.33
CA LYS A 70 4.25 -13.55 -1.57
C LYS A 70 5.09 -12.64 -2.45
N GLU A 71 4.71 -11.36 -2.61
CA GLU A 71 5.50 -10.41 -3.39
C GLU A 71 6.88 -10.17 -2.76
N MET A 72 6.95 -10.04 -1.42
CA MET A 72 8.24 -9.93 -0.73
C MET A 72 9.14 -11.14 -0.98
N ILE A 73 8.59 -12.36 -0.97
CA ILE A 73 9.36 -13.60 -1.23
C ILE A 73 9.86 -13.67 -2.68
N LYS A 74 9.07 -13.22 -3.66
CA LYS A 74 9.50 -13.19 -5.07
C LYS A 74 10.66 -12.24 -5.32
N PHE A 75 10.80 -11.21 -4.47
CA PHE A 75 11.84 -10.20 -4.57
C PHE A 75 13.16 -10.63 -3.90
N MET A 76 13.19 -11.80 -3.24
CA MET A 76 14.39 -12.42 -2.68
C MET A 76 15.18 -13.20 -3.73
#